data_AF-A0A1N7L7M5-F1
#
_entry.id   AF-A0A1N7L7M5-F1
#
_cell.length_a   1.000
_cell.length_b   1.000
_cell.length_c   1.000
_cell.angle_alpha   90.00
_cell.angle_beta   90.00
_cell.angle_gamma   90.00
#
_symmetry.space_group_name_H-M   'P 1'
#
loop_
_entity.id
_entity.type
_entity.pdbx_description
1 polymer ?
#
loop_
_entity_poly.entity_id
_entity_poly.type
_entity_poly.pdbx_seq_one_letter_code
_entity_poly.pdbx_strand_id
1 'polypeptide(L)'
;MIKNLELEKTISNLGLTKDDYLFLTIKTVYLYHMKSGEKNVEYREPGDFILSRLYKNFRKNKFSEPKKLSHVLFQAGYNPDSPRMLIKLKGWNNQGKNYPVDLNTSGHDIDRYSLNLLLDKIEYENLDMSRENEFLKKNEREHEPVQKSAMAKSTQKQKISMRRIQIHKGNNRKK
;
A
#
# COMPACT_ATOMS: atom_id res chain seq x y z
N MET A 1 -6.17 12.18 21.08
CA MET A 1 -6.26 10.89 20.36
C MET A 1 -7.71 10.49 20.38
N ILE A 2 -8.46 10.71 19.30
CA ILE A 2 -9.87 10.31 19.25
C ILE A 2 -9.88 8.79 19.20
N LYS A 3 -10.33 8.16 20.29
CA LYS A 3 -10.51 6.70 20.31
C LYS A 3 -11.63 6.35 19.35
N ASN A 4 -11.35 5.46 18.42
CA ASN A 4 -12.39 4.89 17.57
C ASN A 4 -13.13 3.82 18.38
N LEU A 5 -14.13 4.26 19.14
CA LEU A 5 -14.91 3.42 20.06
C LEU A 5 -15.60 2.26 19.35
N GLU A 6 -16.01 2.45 18.10
CA GLU A 6 -16.69 1.41 17.33
C GLU A 6 -15.71 0.31 16.93
N LEU A 7 -14.53 0.66 16.41
CA LEU A 7 -13.47 -0.30 16.13
C LEU A 7 -13.05 -1.07 17.40
N GLU A 8 -12.88 -0.38 18.54
CA GLU A 8 -12.53 -1.02 19.80
C GLU A 8 -13.60 -2.02 20.25
N LYS A 9 -14.89 -1.66 20.11
CA LYS A 9 -16.01 -2.58 20.37
C LYS A 9 -16.00 -3.78 19.43
N THR A 10 -15.78 -3.58 18.13
CA THR A 10 -15.71 -4.69 17.16
C THR A 10 -14.57 -5.65 17.50
N ILE A 11 -13.37 -5.13 17.78
CA ILE A 11 -12.20 -5.93 18.20
C ILE A 11 -12.53 -6.73 19.47
N SER A 12 -13.15 -6.08 20.46
CA SER A 12 -13.56 -6.71 21.71
C SER A 12 -14.60 -7.81 21.49
N ASN A 13 -15.61 -7.56 20.67
CA ASN A 13 -16.68 -8.53 20.37
C ASN A 13 -16.16 -9.75 19.62
N LEU A 14 -15.13 -9.56 18.78
CA LEU A 14 -14.44 -10.65 18.08
C LEU A 14 -13.42 -11.37 18.97
N GLY A 15 -13.16 -10.89 20.18
CA GLY A 15 -12.17 -11.47 21.10
C GLY A 15 -10.72 -11.30 20.62
N LEU A 16 -10.45 -10.31 19.77
CA LEU A 16 -9.14 -10.11 19.16
C LEU A 16 -8.18 -9.35 20.07
N THR A 17 -6.95 -9.81 20.12
CA THR A 17 -5.80 -9.11 20.70
C THR A 17 -4.91 -8.53 19.60
N LYS A 18 -3.92 -7.71 19.99
CA LYS A 18 -2.98 -7.10 19.04
C LYS A 18 -2.14 -8.13 18.26
N ASP A 19 -1.99 -9.34 18.79
CA ASP A 19 -1.22 -10.40 18.15
C ASP A 19 -2.05 -11.20 17.13
N ASP A 20 -3.37 -11.03 17.13
CA ASP A 20 -4.30 -11.73 16.24
C ASP A 20 -4.49 -11.02 14.90
N TYR A 21 -4.06 -9.76 14.78
CA TYR A 21 -4.24 -8.99 13.56
C TYR A 21 -2.99 -8.23 13.12
N LEU A 22 -2.85 -8.11 11.80
CA LEU A 22 -1.77 -7.39 11.16
C LEU A 22 -2.17 -5.94 10.91
N PHE A 23 -1.44 -4.97 11.46
CA PHE A 23 -1.66 -3.56 11.15
C PHE A 23 -0.88 -3.12 9.91
N LEU A 24 -1.57 -2.55 8.92
CA LEU A 24 -0.96 -2.05 7.68
C LEU A 24 -1.51 -0.67 7.28
N THR A 25 -0.59 0.24 6.94
CA THR A 25 -0.95 1.47 6.23
C THR A 25 -1.13 1.16 4.74
N ILE A 26 -2.13 1.77 4.11
CA ILE A 26 -2.45 1.63 2.69
C ILE A 26 -3.01 2.94 2.11
N LYS A 27 -2.95 3.11 0.78
CA LYS A 27 -3.63 4.22 0.10
C LYS A 27 -5.14 4.02 0.16
N THR A 28 -5.89 5.10 0.38
CA THR A 28 -7.36 5.09 0.49
C THR A 28 -8.04 4.43 -0.71
N VAL A 29 -7.52 4.65 -1.93
CA VAL A 29 -8.10 4.07 -3.16
C VAL A 29 -8.24 2.55 -3.09
N TYR A 30 -7.27 1.85 -2.49
CA TYR A 30 -7.33 0.40 -2.38
C TYR A 30 -8.36 -0.07 -1.36
N LEU A 31 -8.70 0.76 -0.37
CA LEU A 31 -9.79 0.46 0.53
C LEU A 31 -11.15 0.57 -0.16
N TYR A 32 -11.31 1.51 -1.10
CA TYR A 32 -12.50 1.56 -1.94
C TYR A 32 -12.62 0.30 -2.80
N HIS A 33 -11.54 -0.13 -3.45
CA HIS A 33 -11.55 -1.37 -4.25
C HIS A 33 -11.85 -2.62 -3.39
N MET A 34 -11.41 -2.64 -2.13
CA MET A 34 -11.76 -3.73 -1.20
C MET A 34 -13.24 -3.67 -0.82
N LYS A 35 -13.77 -2.47 -0.56
CA LYS A 35 -15.17 -2.27 -0.20
C LYS A 35 -16.14 -2.56 -1.37
N SER A 36 -15.75 -2.26 -2.60
CA SER A 36 -16.52 -2.59 -3.80
C SER A 36 -16.43 -4.07 -4.20
N GLY A 37 -15.47 -4.82 -3.63
CA GLY A 37 -15.22 -6.23 -3.96
C GLY A 37 -14.30 -6.43 -5.17
N GLU A 38 -13.84 -5.36 -5.81
CA GLU A 38 -12.88 -5.41 -6.93
C GLU A 38 -11.50 -5.94 -6.50
N LYS A 39 -11.13 -5.76 -5.23
CA LYS A 39 -9.85 -6.20 -4.65
C LYS A 39 -10.07 -7.11 -3.46
N ASN A 40 -9.72 -8.38 -3.61
CA ASN A 40 -9.76 -9.39 -2.55
C ASN A 40 -8.37 -9.94 -2.15
N VAL A 41 -7.30 -9.43 -2.78
CA VAL A 41 -5.90 -9.74 -2.43
C VAL A 41 -5.15 -8.44 -2.20
N GLU A 42 -4.43 -8.33 -1.08
CA GLU A 42 -3.48 -7.24 -0.83
C GLU A 42 -2.05 -7.70 -1.14
N TYR A 43 -1.36 -6.95 -1.99
CA TYR A 43 0.00 -7.25 -2.43
C TYR A 43 1.00 -6.45 -1.60
N ARG A 44 2.04 -7.13 -1.12
CA ARG A 44 3.14 -6.50 -0.37
C ARG A 44 4.47 -6.99 -0.88
N GLU A 45 5.45 -6.09 -0.91
CA GLU A 45 6.83 -6.49 -1.12
C GLU A 45 7.25 -7.46 0.00
N PRO A 46 7.87 -8.61 -0.33
CA PRO A 46 8.30 -9.61 0.64
C PRO A 46 9.57 -9.17 1.41
N GLY A 47 9.51 -8.01 2.06
CA GLY A 47 10.59 -7.44 2.86
C GLY A 47 10.46 -7.72 4.36
N ASP A 48 11.53 -7.40 5.10
CA ASP A 48 11.64 -7.61 6.55
C ASP A 48 10.45 -7.08 7.35
N PHE A 49 9.89 -5.93 6.93
CA PHE A 49 8.74 -5.33 7.59
C PHE A 49 7.54 -6.28 7.64
N ILE A 50 7.15 -6.86 6.50
CA ILE A 50 5.95 -7.70 6.42
C ILE A 50 6.27 -9.10 6.96
N LEU A 51 7.45 -9.64 6.63
CA LEU A 51 7.83 -10.99 7.01
C LEU A 51 8.04 -11.15 8.52
N SER A 52 8.64 -10.18 9.20
CA SER A 52 8.76 -10.19 10.68
C SER A 52 7.42 -10.14 11.41
N ARG A 53 6.36 -9.66 10.74
CA ARG A 53 5.01 -9.62 11.28
C ARG A 53 4.26 -10.92 11.01
N LEU A 54 4.47 -11.54 9.86
CA LEU A 54 3.81 -12.80 9.47
C LEU A 54 4.47 -14.05 10.03
N TYR A 55 5.76 -14.01 10.34
CA TYR A 55 6.54 -15.17 10.81
C TYR A 55 7.17 -14.91 12.18
N LYS A 56 7.26 -15.96 13.00
CA LYS A 56 8.08 -15.96 14.21
C LYS A 56 9.56 -16.05 13.85
N ASN A 57 10.41 -15.55 14.76
CA ASN A 57 11.86 -15.68 14.73
C ASN A 57 12.51 -15.29 13.40
N PHE A 58 12.03 -14.21 12.77
CA PHE A 58 12.64 -13.67 11.57
C PHE A 58 14.05 -13.14 11.89
N ARG A 59 15.07 -13.96 11.64
CA ARG A 59 16.49 -13.61 11.68
C ARG A 59 17.21 -14.30 10.54
N LYS A 60 18.01 -13.55 9.78
CA LYS A 60 18.93 -14.06 8.74
C LYS A 60 18.27 -15.02 7.73
N ASN A 61 17.13 -14.63 7.15
CA ASN A 61 16.43 -15.38 6.10
C ASN A 61 16.00 -16.82 6.48
N LYS A 62 15.89 -17.14 7.77
CA LYS A 62 15.30 -18.40 8.23
C LYS A 62 13.88 -18.14 8.73
N PHE A 63 12.90 -18.71 8.03
CA PHE A 63 11.50 -18.75 8.46
C PHE A 63 11.35 -19.89 9.47
N SER A 64 10.88 -19.61 10.69
CA SER A 64 10.57 -20.71 11.62
C SER A 64 9.13 -21.16 11.47
N GLU A 65 8.19 -20.26 11.72
CA GLU A 65 6.76 -20.61 11.83
C GLU A 65 5.88 -19.43 11.43
N PRO A 66 4.81 -19.63 10.65
CA PRO A 66 3.80 -18.61 10.44
C PRO A 66 3.10 -18.27 11.76
N LYS A 67 2.83 -16.99 11.99
CA LYS A 67 1.99 -16.56 13.11
C LYS A 67 0.53 -16.88 12.82
N LYS A 68 -0.26 -17.08 13.88
CA LYS A 68 -1.70 -17.30 13.77
C LYS A 68 -2.42 -15.96 13.71
N LEU A 69 -2.36 -15.31 12.55
CA LEU A 69 -3.07 -14.06 12.29
C LEU A 69 -4.44 -14.38 11.68
N SER A 70 -5.49 -13.77 12.21
CA SER A 70 -6.87 -13.96 11.76
C SER A 70 -7.43 -12.76 11.00
N HIS A 71 -6.83 -11.57 11.17
CA HIS A 71 -7.32 -10.33 10.55
C HIS A 71 -6.19 -9.41 10.07
N VAL A 72 -6.55 -8.45 9.23
CA VAL A 72 -5.71 -7.30 8.86
C VAL A 72 -6.47 -6.03 9.19
N LEU A 73 -5.83 -5.12 9.94
CA LEU A 73 -6.32 -3.78 10.21
C LEU A 73 -5.60 -2.80 9.29
N PHE A 74 -6.31 -2.31 8.28
CA PHE A 74 -5.82 -1.29 7.38
C PHE A 74 -6.07 0.12 7.92
N GLN A 75 -5.14 1.04 7.65
CA GLN A 75 -5.29 2.47 7.87
C GLN A 75 -4.96 3.27 6.60
N ALA A 76 -5.85 4.18 6.23
CA ALA A 76 -5.75 5.04 5.05
C ALA A 76 -4.73 6.18 5.22
N GLY A 77 -3.44 5.85 5.23
CA GLY A 77 -2.35 6.79 5.51
C GLY A 77 -1.93 6.84 6.98
N TYR A 78 -1.04 7.78 7.32
CA TYR A 78 -0.40 7.83 8.65
C TYR A 78 -1.12 8.72 9.68
N ASN A 79 -2.15 9.46 9.27
CA ASN A 79 -2.90 10.27 10.21
C ASN A 79 -3.65 9.34 11.20
N PRO A 80 -3.53 9.56 12.52
CA PRO A 80 -4.28 8.79 13.52
C PRO A 80 -5.79 8.73 13.27
N ASP A 81 -6.35 9.80 12.69
CA ASP A 81 -7.77 9.96 12.37
C ASP A 81 -8.12 9.47 10.96
N SER A 82 -7.16 8.89 10.23
CA SER A 82 -7.42 8.28 8.93
C SER A 82 -8.45 7.16 9.02
N PRO A 83 -9.28 6.98 7.98
CA PRO A 83 -10.17 5.82 7.87
C PRO A 83 -9.43 4.49 8.08
N ARG A 84 -10.11 3.56 8.73
CA ARG A 84 -9.62 2.22 9.03
C ARG A 84 -10.60 1.18 8.53
N MET A 85 -10.07 0.01 8.20
CA MET A 85 -10.84 -1.14 7.77
C MET A 85 -10.25 -2.40 8.39
N LEU A 86 -11.06 -3.14 9.14
CA LEU A 86 -10.70 -4.45 9.69
C LEU A 86 -11.30 -5.53 8.80
N ILE A 87 -10.44 -6.38 8.24
CA ILE A 87 -10.85 -7.44 7.31
C ILE A 87 -10.33 -8.77 7.84
N LYS A 88 -11.15 -9.81 7.75
CA LYS A 88 -10.73 -11.18 8.03
C LYS A 88 -9.68 -11.63 7.01
N LEU A 89 -8.63 -12.27 7.51
CA LEU A 89 -7.52 -12.81 6.73
C LEU A 89 -7.73 -14.31 6.53
N LYS A 90 -7.80 -14.78 5.29
CA LYS A 90 -7.82 -16.23 5.00
C LYS A 90 -6.43 -16.85 5.20
N GLY A 91 -5.40 -16.09 4.84
CA GLY A 91 -4.03 -16.53 4.83
C GLY A 91 -3.20 -15.70 3.86
N TRP A 92 -2.00 -16.18 3.55
CA TRP A 92 -1.15 -15.55 2.57
C TRP A 92 -0.38 -16.55 1.72
N ASN A 93 -0.10 -16.14 0.48
CA ASN A 93 0.83 -16.82 -0.40
C ASN A 93 2.14 -16.02 -0.48
N ASN A 94 3.27 -16.69 -0.29
CA ASN A 94 4.59 -16.11 -0.48
C ASN A 94 5.44 -17.06 -1.34
N GLN A 95 5.83 -16.61 -2.53
CA GLN A 95 6.64 -17.39 -3.47
C GLN A 95 6.06 -18.79 -3.76
N GLY A 96 4.74 -18.87 -3.97
CA GLY A 96 4.06 -20.13 -4.26
C GLY A 96 3.78 -21.01 -3.03
N LYS A 97 4.21 -20.59 -1.83
CA LYS A 97 3.89 -21.30 -0.58
C LYS A 97 2.70 -20.66 0.12
N ASN A 98 1.71 -21.48 0.42
CA ASN A 98 0.47 -21.08 1.11
C ASN A 98 0.60 -21.21 2.63
N TYR A 99 0.02 -20.25 3.34
CA TYR A 99 -0.12 -20.25 4.79
C TYR A 99 -1.55 -19.82 5.15
N PRO A 100 -2.39 -20.72 5.70
CA PRO A 100 -2.11 -22.13 5.97
C PRO A 100 -1.93 -22.96 4.68
N VAL A 101 -1.42 -24.19 4.79
CA VAL A 101 -1.05 -25.04 3.64
C VAL A 101 -2.25 -25.35 2.74
N ASP A 102 -3.43 -25.46 3.32
CA ASP A 102 -4.73 -25.72 2.69
C ASP A 102 -5.44 -24.45 2.17
N LEU A 103 -4.77 -23.28 2.21
CA LEU A 103 -5.33 -22.05 1.68
C LEU A 103 -5.69 -22.21 0.21
N ASN A 104 -6.97 -22.03 -0.11
CA ASN A 104 -7.45 -22.01 -1.48
C ASN A 104 -7.14 -20.67 -2.14
N THR A 105 -6.27 -20.68 -3.15
CA THR A 105 -5.92 -19.51 -3.97
C THR A 105 -6.61 -19.50 -5.33
N SER A 106 -7.45 -20.50 -5.64
CA SER A 106 -8.18 -20.55 -6.90
C SER A 106 -9.16 -19.38 -7.02
N GLY A 107 -9.14 -18.70 -8.17
CA GLY A 107 -9.98 -17.53 -8.42
C GLY A 107 -9.45 -16.22 -7.82
N HIS A 108 -8.28 -16.24 -7.19
CA HIS A 108 -7.56 -15.05 -6.75
C HIS A 108 -6.45 -14.70 -7.74
N ASP A 109 -6.25 -13.41 -7.98
CA ASP A 109 -5.07 -12.92 -8.71
C ASP A 109 -3.86 -12.97 -7.76
N ILE A 110 -2.84 -13.73 -8.14
CA ILE A 110 -1.65 -14.00 -7.32
C ILE A 110 -0.43 -13.50 -8.07
N ASP A 111 0.23 -12.50 -7.50
CA ASP A 111 1.50 -12.01 -8.03
C ASP A 111 2.66 -12.86 -7.50
N ARG A 112 3.45 -13.40 -8.42
CA ARG A 112 4.61 -14.26 -8.11
C ARG A 112 5.74 -13.52 -7.41
N TYR A 113 5.80 -12.19 -7.54
CA TYR A 113 6.86 -11.37 -6.97
C TYR A 113 6.47 -10.73 -5.63
N SER A 114 5.19 -10.82 -5.27
CA SER A 114 4.65 -10.25 -4.06
C SER A 114 4.37 -11.32 -3.01
N LEU A 115 4.27 -10.84 -1.78
CA LEU A 115 3.50 -11.50 -0.74
C LEU A 115 2.02 -11.14 -0.94
N ASN A 116 1.17 -12.15 -1.04
CA ASN A 116 -0.24 -12.02 -1.38
C ASN A 116 -1.08 -12.32 -0.13
N LEU A 117 -1.69 -11.30 0.48
CA LEU A 117 -2.61 -11.45 1.61
C LEU A 117 -4.03 -11.67 1.07
N LEU A 118 -4.60 -12.86 1.30
CA LEU A 118 -5.95 -13.19 0.83
C LEU A 118 -6.98 -12.72 1.84
N LEU A 119 -7.83 -11.80 1.40
CA LEU A 119 -8.82 -11.11 2.22
C LEU A 119 -10.18 -11.81 2.11
N ASP A 120 -10.98 -11.69 3.18
CA ASP A 120 -12.34 -12.22 3.27
C ASP A 120 -13.31 -11.10 3.66
N LYS A 121 -14.25 -11.39 4.57
CA LYS A 121 -15.26 -10.46 5.03
C LYS A 121 -14.64 -9.22 5.72
N ILE A 122 -15.18 -8.05 5.39
CA ILE A 122 -14.96 -6.80 6.12
C ILE A 122 -15.80 -6.86 7.40
N GLU A 123 -15.15 -6.78 8.56
CA GLU A 123 -15.79 -6.82 9.87
C GLU A 123 -16.04 -5.42 10.44
N TYR A 124 -15.25 -4.43 10.00
CA TYR A 124 -15.43 -3.02 10.36
C TYR A 124 -14.82 -2.12 9.30
N GLU A 125 -15.45 -0.98 9.06
CA GLU A 125 -14.89 0.10 8.25
C GLU A 125 -15.56 1.45 8.58
N ASN A 126 -14.86 2.56 8.34
CA ASN A 126 -15.43 3.92 8.42
C ASN A 126 -15.03 4.79 7.22
N LEU A 127 -15.05 4.20 6.03
CA LEU A 127 -14.79 4.91 4.77
C LEU A 127 -15.99 5.73 4.33
N ASP A 128 -15.74 7.01 4.07
CA ASP A 128 -16.67 7.91 3.42
C ASP A 128 -16.64 7.68 1.89
N MET A 129 -17.63 6.95 1.38
CA MET A 129 -17.77 6.63 -0.04
C MET A 129 -18.13 7.85 -0.89
N SER A 130 -18.60 8.96 -0.31
CA SER A 130 -18.94 10.16 -1.08
C SER A 130 -17.72 10.74 -1.82
N ARG A 131 -16.52 10.44 -1.32
CA ARG A 131 -15.24 10.89 -1.88
C ARG A 131 -14.68 9.97 -2.95
N GLU A 132 -15.23 8.78 -3.14
CA GLU A 132 -14.74 7.80 -4.13
C GLU A 132 -14.67 8.40 -5.54
N ASN A 133 -15.73 9.09 -5.94
CA ASN A 133 -15.83 9.78 -7.23
C ASN A 133 -14.77 10.89 -7.42
N GLU A 134 -14.35 11.56 -6.34
CA GLU A 134 -13.28 12.56 -6.40
C GLU A 134 -11.91 11.91 -6.61
N PHE A 135 -11.69 10.73 -6.01
CA PHE A 135 -10.45 9.97 -6.20
C PHE A 135 -10.33 9.37 -7.61
N LEU A 136 -11.43 8.82 -8.15
CA LEU A 136 -11.45 8.31 -9.53
C LEU A 136 -11.07 9.41 -10.55
N LYS A 137 -11.68 10.60 -10.42
CA LYS A 137 -11.37 11.77 -11.27
C LYS A 137 -9.92 12.25 -11.13
N LYS A 138 -9.31 12.11 -9.95
CA LYS A 138 -7.92 12.52 -9.75
C LYS A 138 -6.93 11.54 -10.39
N ASN A 139 -7.20 10.23 -10.31
CA ASN A 139 -6.39 9.22 -10.99
C ASN A 139 -6.47 9.35 -12.52
N GLU A 140 -7.65 9.67 -13.08
CA GLU A 140 -7.78 9.97 -14.51
C GLU A 140 -6.88 11.14 -14.93
N ARG A 141 -6.85 12.23 -14.16
CA ARG A 141 -5.99 13.39 -14.43
C ARG A 141 -4.48 13.12 -14.30
N GLU A 142 -4.08 12.20 -13.42
CA GLU A 142 -2.67 11.78 -13.28
C GLU A 142 -2.22 10.83 -14.40
N HIS A 143 -3.16 10.13 -15.06
CA HIS A 143 -2.91 9.24 -16.18
C HIS A 143 -3.17 9.86 -17.57
N GLU A 144 -3.74 11.06 -17.65
CA GLU A 144 -3.72 11.81 -18.90
C GLU A 144 -2.27 12.07 -19.32
N PRO A 145 -1.87 11.75 -20.56
CA PRO A 145 -0.53 12.06 -21.03
C PRO A 145 -0.37 13.58 -20.94
N VAL A 146 0.51 14.04 -20.04
CA VAL A 146 0.92 15.43 -19.95
C VAL A 146 1.33 15.86 -21.35
N GLN A 147 0.44 16.57 -22.05
CA GLN A 147 0.78 17.26 -23.28
C GLN A 147 1.78 18.33 -22.86
N LYS A 148 3.08 17.98 -22.91
CA LYS A 148 4.16 18.94 -22.68
C LYS A 148 3.97 20.05 -23.71
N SER A 149 3.36 21.14 -23.27
CA SER A 149 3.15 22.31 -24.11
C SER A 149 4.50 22.76 -24.64
N ALA A 150 4.53 23.14 -25.93
CA ALA A 150 5.76 23.46 -26.65
C ALA A 150 6.59 24.58 -25.97
N MET A 151 5.96 25.38 -25.09
CA MET A 151 6.62 26.42 -24.30
C MET A 151 7.66 25.89 -23.30
N ALA A 152 7.48 24.69 -22.72
CA ALA A 152 8.45 24.17 -21.75
C ALA A 152 9.80 23.78 -22.40
N LYS A 153 9.78 23.37 -23.69
CA LYS A 153 10.98 22.99 -24.43
C LYS A 153 11.82 24.21 -24.85
N SER A 154 11.20 25.37 -25.10
CA SER A 154 11.94 26.59 -25.49
C SER A 154 12.68 27.23 -24.31
N THR A 155 12.05 27.26 -23.13
CA THR A 155 12.68 27.80 -21.91
C THR A 155 13.88 26.96 -21.44
N GLN A 156 13.83 25.64 -21.64
CA GLN A 156 14.93 24.74 -21.27
C GLN A 156 16.11 24.85 -22.24
N LYS A 157 15.87 25.03 -23.54
CA LYS A 157 16.94 25.31 -24.53
C LYS A 157 17.63 26.66 -24.29
N GLN A 158 16.89 27.69 -23.90
CA GLN A 158 17.49 29.00 -23.55
C GLN A 158 18.39 28.92 -22.29
N LYS A 159 17.98 28.18 -21.25
CA LYS A 159 18.80 27.98 -20.05
C LYS A 159 20.09 27.19 -20.32
N ILE A 160 20.07 26.21 -21.23
CA ILE A 160 21.27 25.44 -21.62
C ILE A 160 22.23 26.28 -22.46
N SER A 161 21.70 27.13 -23.36
CA SER A 161 22.49 28.07 -24.17
C SER A 161 23.26 29.07 -23.29
N MET A 162 22.61 29.68 -22.30
CA MET A 162 23.25 30.66 -21.40
C MET A 162 24.35 30.05 -20.52
N ARG A 163 24.21 28.77 -20.12
CA ARG A 163 25.27 28.07 -19.35
C ARG A 163 26.53 27.80 -20.18
N ARG A 164 26.42 27.55 -21.48
CA ARG A 164 27.60 27.34 -22.36
C ARG A 164 28.40 28.62 -22.59
N ILE A 165 27.74 29.78 -22.63
CA ILE A 165 28.40 31.08 -22.84
C ILE A 165 29.23 31.51 -21.61
N GLN A 166 28.78 31.20 -20.39
CA GLN A 166 29.53 31.51 -19.16
C GLN A 166 30.82 30.69 -19.00
N ILE A 167 30.85 29.44 -19.49
CA ILE A 167 32.03 28.57 -19.37
C ILE A 167 33.17 29.05 -20.29
N HIS A 168 32.86 29.65 -21.45
CA HIS A 168 33.88 30.12 -22.38
C HIS A 168 34.58 31.43 -21.96
N LYS A 169 33.95 32.25 -21.10
CA LYS A 169 34.56 33.49 -20.58
C LYS A 169 35.53 33.25 -19.40
N GLY A 170 35.56 32.04 -18.83
CA GLY A 170 36.40 31.71 -17.68
C GLY A 170 37.83 31.27 -18.00
N ASN A 171 38.15 30.92 -19.25
CA ASN A 171 39.45 30.33 -19.62
C ASN A 171 40.50 31.31 -20.17
N ASN A 172 40.22 32.62 -20.25
CA ASN A 172 41.15 33.63 -20.79
C ASN A 172 41.75 34.59 -19.74
N ARG A 173 41.81 34.20 -18.46
CA ARG A 173 42.55 34.95 -17.43
C ARG A 173 43.54 34.07 -16.68
N LYS A 174 44.59 33.64 -17.38
CA LYS A 174 45.92 33.37 -16.78
C LYS A 174 47.00 33.66 -17.83
N LYS A 175 47.56 34.86 -17.77
CA LYS A 175 48.97 35.17 -18.04
C LYS A 175 49.36 36.26 -17.07
#